data_AF-A0A1F3QM29-F1
#
_entry.id   AF-A0A1F3QM29-F1
#
_cell.length_a   1.000
_cell.length_b   1.000
_cell.length_c   1.000
_cell.angle_alpha   90.00
_cell.angle_beta   90.00
_cell.angle_gamma   90.00
#
_symmetry.space_group_name_H-M   'P 1'
#
loop_
_entity.id
_entity.type
_entity.pdbx_description
1 polymer ?
#
loop_
_entity_poly.entity_id
_entity_poly.type
_entity_poly.pdbx_seq_one_letter_code
_entity_poly.pdbx_strand_id
1 'polypeptide(L)'
;MSLQDLLSTIPEKNQHELSVKFLTIGQPIWKDYAINNKNLEYTDTVVGMQHKVSHDIIQRTIDLISEEIKSPKSKTKQIAELHQEFRDPIISLQDMDWEVPESVLLIFYSAYNLIESLKGKKETYDDESMIYISINQSIDAITREKIKTFNEINTLLKENK
;
A
#
# COMPACT_ATOMS: atom_id res chain seq x y z
N MET A 1 -9.68 21.59 -6.41
CA MET A 1 -9.29 21.00 -5.11
C MET A 1 -8.47 19.78 -5.45
N SER A 2 -7.21 19.75 -5.01
CA SER A 2 -6.35 18.58 -5.19
C SER A 2 -6.81 17.44 -4.25
N LEU A 3 -6.35 16.22 -4.50
CA LEU A 3 -6.58 15.10 -3.58
C LEU A 3 -5.97 15.40 -2.20
N GLN A 4 -4.77 15.99 -2.16
CA GLN A 4 -4.09 16.38 -0.94
C GLN A 4 -4.91 17.42 -0.14
N ASP A 5 -5.47 18.44 -0.81
CA ASP A 5 -6.35 19.43 -0.18
C ASP A 5 -7.56 18.74 0.44
N LEU A 6 -8.17 17.79 -0.27
CA LEU A 6 -9.33 17.06 0.21
C LEU A 6 -9.00 16.23 1.45
N LEU A 7 -7.91 15.45 1.41
CA LEU A 7 -7.49 14.61 2.53
C LEU A 7 -7.12 15.44 3.76
N SER A 8 -6.54 16.64 3.59
CA SER A 8 -6.23 17.53 4.71
C SER A 8 -7.47 17.95 5.52
N THR A 9 -8.66 17.88 4.93
CA THR A 9 -9.94 18.16 5.61
C THR A 9 -10.54 16.95 6.32
N ILE A 10 -9.98 15.76 6.11
CA ILE A 10 -10.47 14.49 6.65
C ILE A 10 -9.66 14.12 7.90
N PRO A 11 -10.27 13.69 9.02
CA PRO A 11 -9.54 13.23 10.20
C PRO A 11 -8.56 12.10 9.86
N GLU A 12 -7.38 12.09 10.48
CA GLU A 12 -6.32 11.09 10.19
C GLU A 12 -6.82 9.64 10.23
N LYS A 13 -7.63 9.29 11.24
CA LYS A 13 -8.26 7.96 11.33
C LYS A 13 -9.07 7.62 10.08
N ASN A 14 -9.87 8.56 9.59
CA ASN A 14 -10.69 8.36 8.39
C ASN A 14 -9.81 8.28 7.13
N GLN A 15 -8.65 8.94 7.10
CA GLN A 15 -7.67 8.77 6.02
C GLN A 15 -7.07 7.35 6.03
N HIS A 16 -6.76 6.78 7.20
CA HIS A 16 -6.35 5.37 7.31
C HIS A 16 -7.44 4.42 6.85
N GLU A 17 -8.70 4.63 7.27
CA GLU A 17 -9.85 3.84 6.82
C GLU A 17 -10.03 3.93 5.30
N LEU A 18 -9.88 5.12 4.73
CA LEU A 18 -9.95 5.36 3.30
C LEU A 18 -8.82 4.67 2.53
N SER A 19 -7.59 4.71 3.06
CA SER A 19 -6.45 4.00 2.49
C SER A 19 -6.66 2.50 2.48
N VAL A 20 -7.19 1.92 3.57
CA VAL A 20 -7.57 0.51 3.62
C VAL A 20 -8.66 0.20 2.60
N LYS A 21 -9.67 1.07 2.46
CA LYS A 21 -10.76 0.92 1.49
C LYS A 21 -10.23 0.86 0.06
N PHE A 22 -9.34 1.79 -0.33
CA PHE A 22 -8.74 1.78 -1.66
C PHE A 22 -7.79 0.59 -1.86
N LEU A 23 -6.96 0.26 -0.86
CA LEU A 23 -6.07 -0.90 -0.95
C LEU A 23 -6.88 -2.21 -1.12
N THR A 24 -8.04 -2.31 -0.48
CA THR A 24 -8.99 -3.44 -0.65
C THR A 24 -9.56 -3.50 -2.07
N ILE A 25 -9.94 -2.35 -2.65
CA ILE A 25 -10.43 -2.28 -4.03
C ILE A 25 -9.32 -2.67 -5.03
N GLY A 26 -8.08 -2.25 -4.76
CA GLY A 26 -6.91 -2.56 -5.59
C GLY A 26 -6.30 -3.94 -5.34
N GLN A 27 -6.68 -4.63 -4.26
CA GLN A 27 -6.15 -5.93 -3.89
C GLN A 27 -6.18 -6.98 -5.02
N PRO A 28 -7.22 -7.07 -5.87
CA PRO A 28 -7.23 -8.02 -6.98
C PRO A 28 -6.03 -7.87 -7.93
N ILE A 29 -5.49 -6.65 -8.10
CA ILE A 29 -4.30 -6.40 -8.95
C ILE A 29 -3.10 -7.21 -8.44
N TRP A 30 -2.82 -7.13 -7.14
CA TRP A 30 -1.74 -7.91 -6.52
C TRP A 30 -2.07 -9.41 -6.54
N LYS A 31 -3.30 -9.77 -6.19
CA LYS A 31 -3.71 -11.18 -6.11
C LYS A 31 -3.58 -11.90 -7.45
N ASP A 32 -4.03 -11.27 -8.53
CA ASP A 32 -3.94 -11.83 -9.87
C ASP A 32 -2.48 -11.94 -10.32
N TYR A 33 -1.66 -10.93 -10.04
CA TYR A 33 -0.21 -11.02 -10.27
C TYR A 33 0.43 -12.17 -9.49
N ALA A 34 0.16 -12.29 -8.19
CA ALA A 34 0.71 -13.31 -7.31
C ALA A 34 0.28 -14.73 -7.71
N ILE A 35 -0.94 -14.92 -8.19
CA ILE A 35 -1.43 -16.23 -8.65
C ILE A 35 -0.74 -16.62 -9.97
N ASN A 36 -0.56 -15.67 -10.89
CA ASN A 36 0.02 -15.94 -12.20
C ASN A 36 1.55 -16.05 -12.18
N ASN A 37 2.21 -15.56 -11.12
CA ASN A 37 3.65 -15.67 -10.91
C ASN A 37 3.95 -16.68 -9.81
N LYS A 38 4.15 -17.95 -10.19
CA LYS A 38 4.38 -19.08 -9.25
C LYS A 38 5.56 -18.86 -8.31
N ASN A 39 6.57 -18.12 -8.77
CA ASN A 39 7.76 -17.77 -7.99
C ASN A 39 7.79 -16.25 -7.87
N LEU A 40 7.07 -15.71 -6.88
CA LEU A 40 7.21 -14.32 -6.44
C LEU A 40 8.58 -14.17 -5.77
N GLU A 41 9.62 -14.06 -6.59
CA GLU A 41 11.01 -14.09 -6.16
C GLU A 41 11.79 -12.92 -6.76
N TYR A 42 12.74 -12.43 -5.97
CA TYR A 42 13.76 -11.48 -6.43
C TYR A 42 15.15 -12.00 -6.06
N THR A 43 16.17 -11.55 -6.78
CA THR A 43 17.55 -11.93 -6.51
C THR A 43 18.26 -10.76 -5.88
N ASP A 44 18.77 -10.91 -4.67
CA ASP A 44 19.70 -9.95 -4.09
C ASP A 44 21.01 -10.04 -4.88
N THR A 45 21.33 -9.01 -5.66
CA THR A 45 22.52 -9.02 -6.52
C THR A 45 23.84 -8.95 -5.75
N VAL A 46 23.83 -8.52 -4.48
CA VAL A 46 25.03 -8.43 -3.64
C VAL A 46 25.48 -9.81 -3.17
N VAL A 47 24.54 -10.68 -2.81
CA VAL A 47 24.84 -12.03 -2.27
C VAL A 47 24.37 -13.19 -3.16
N GLY A 48 23.67 -12.90 -4.26
CA GLY A 48 23.14 -13.90 -5.19
C GLY A 48 22.06 -14.81 -4.59
N MET A 49 21.43 -14.39 -3.48
CA MET A 49 20.38 -15.16 -2.82
C MET A 49 19.01 -14.87 -3.42
N GLN A 50 18.20 -15.92 -3.58
CA GLN A 50 16.80 -15.79 -4.00
C GLN A 50 15.90 -15.62 -2.77
N HIS A 51 15.11 -14.55 -2.79
CA HIS A 51 14.18 -14.22 -1.73
C HIS A 51 12.74 -14.35 -2.25
N LYS A 52 11.83 -14.78 -1.38
CA LYS A 52 10.42 -14.94 -1.70
C LYS A 52 9.60 -13.79 -1.12
N VAL A 53 8.64 -13.31 -1.89
CA VAL A 53 7.62 -12.37 -1.43
C VAL A 53 6.34 -13.15 -1.12
N SER A 54 5.74 -12.90 0.04
CA SER A 54 4.51 -13.60 0.40
C SER A 54 3.36 -13.21 -0.51
N HIS A 55 2.62 -14.20 -1.02
CA HIS A 55 1.50 -13.98 -1.93
C HIS A 55 0.35 -13.21 -1.25
N ASP A 56 0.21 -13.33 0.07
CA ASP A 56 -0.86 -12.74 0.86
C ASP A 56 -0.46 -11.43 1.55
N ILE A 57 0.74 -10.89 1.30
CA ILE A 57 1.30 -9.74 2.05
C ILE A 57 0.36 -8.53 2.06
N ILE A 58 -0.33 -8.24 0.94
CA ILE A 58 -1.31 -7.16 0.84
C ILE A 58 -2.58 -7.45 1.65
N GLN A 59 -3.10 -8.68 1.62
CA GLN A 59 -4.26 -9.07 2.42
C GLN A 59 -3.95 -8.96 3.91
N ARG A 60 -2.80 -9.48 4.35
CA ARG A 60 -2.37 -9.37 5.76
C ARG A 60 -2.22 -7.91 6.17
N THR A 61 -1.75 -7.04 5.27
CA THR A 61 -1.68 -5.59 5.51
C THR A 61 -3.07 -5.01 5.76
N ILE A 62 -4.02 -5.29 4.88
CA ILE A 62 -5.42 -4.84 5.00
C ILE A 62 -6.02 -5.30 6.34
N ASP A 63 -5.89 -6.59 6.67
CA ASP A 63 -6.48 -7.18 7.87
C ASP A 63 -5.88 -6.57 9.14
N LEU A 64 -4.56 -6.52 9.21
CA LEU A 64 -3.83 -6.06 10.38
C LEU A 64 -4.10 -4.58 10.68
N ILE A 65 -4.14 -3.76 9.63
CA ILE A 65 -4.37 -2.32 9.77
C ILE A 65 -5.84 -2.04 10.07
N SER A 66 -6.76 -2.79 9.48
CA SER A 66 -8.18 -2.71 9.84
C SER A 66 -8.43 -3.01 11.32
N GLU A 67 -7.70 -3.95 11.90
CA GLU A 67 -7.75 -4.25 13.33
C GLU A 67 -7.12 -3.14 14.18
N GLU A 68 -5.96 -2.63 13.77
CA GLU A 68 -5.25 -1.54 14.48
C GLU A 68 -6.07 -0.24 14.52
N ILE A 69 -6.76 0.11 13.43
CA ILE A 69 -7.66 1.28 13.38
C ILE A 69 -8.82 1.13 14.38
N LYS A 70 -9.36 -0.08 14.53
CA LYS A 70 -10.45 -0.37 15.49
C LYS A 70 -9.96 -0.39 16.93
N SER A 71 -8.75 -0.88 17.15
CA SER A 71 -8.14 -1.05 18.46
C SER A 71 -6.68 -0.57 18.44
N PRO A 72 -6.43 0.73 18.62
CA PRO A 72 -5.10 1.31 18.52
C PRO A 72 -4.11 0.67 19.50
N LYS A 73 -2.87 0.49 19.03
CA LYS A 73 -1.72 -0.13 19.71
C LYS A 73 -1.88 -1.62 20.01
N SER A 74 -2.85 -2.30 19.42
CA SER A 74 -3.08 -3.73 19.67
C SER A 74 -2.25 -4.65 18.77
N LYS A 75 -1.75 -4.13 17.64
CA LYS A 75 -1.02 -4.88 16.61
C LYS A 75 0.39 -4.34 16.32
N THR A 76 0.92 -3.45 17.16
CA THR A 76 2.23 -2.81 16.97
C THR A 76 3.35 -3.79 16.60
N LYS A 77 3.42 -4.95 17.28
CA LYS A 77 4.46 -5.95 17.02
C LYS A 77 4.30 -6.57 15.63
N GLN A 78 3.09 -6.99 15.29
CA GLN A 78 2.78 -7.58 13.99
C GLN A 78 2.97 -6.58 12.85
N ILE A 79 2.69 -5.29 13.08
CA ILE A 79 2.92 -4.23 12.09
C ILE A 79 4.42 -4.06 11.87
N ALA A 80 5.23 -4.14 12.93
CA ALA A 80 6.68 -4.09 12.81
C ALA A 80 7.24 -5.32 12.07
N GLU A 81 6.71 -6.52 12.31
CA GLU A 81 7.08 -7.75 11.60
C GLU A 81 6.73 -7.64 10.11
N LEU A 82 5.49 -7.26 9.80
CA LEU A 82 5.03 -7.05 8.43
C LEU A 82 5.85 -5.99 7.70
N HIS A 83 6.21 -4.89 8.38
CA HIS A 83 7.10 -3.88 7.83
C HIS A 83 8.47 -4.45 7.42
N GLN A 84 9.05 -5.35 8.23
CA GLN A 84 10.31 -5.99 7.86
C GLN A 84 10.17 -6.86 6.61
N GLU A 85 9.03 -7.55 6.44
CA GLU A 85 8.77 -8.35 5.24
C GLU A 85 8.66 -7.51 3.96
N PHE A 86 8.24 -6.24 4.06
CA PHE A 86 8.26 -5.32 2.91
C PHE A 86 9.64 -4.73 2.61
N ARG A 87 10.53 -4.64 3.60
CA ARG A 87 11.76 -3.86 3.50
C ARG A 87 12.67 -4.32 2.36
N ASP A 88 13.00 -5.61 2.33
CA ASP A 88 13.92 -6.15 1.33
C ASP A 88 13.33 -6.15 -0.09
N PRO A 89 12.05 -6.51 -0.31
CA PRO A 89 11.40 -6.32 -1.61
C PRO A 89 11.39 -4.86 -2.09
N ILE A 90 11.18 -3.89 -1.19
CA ILE A 90 11.19 -2.45 -1.53
C ILE A 90 12.58 -2.02 -1.99
N ILE A 91 13.63 -2.45 -1.30
CA ILE A 91 15.02 -2.20 -1.71
C ILE A 91 15.27 -2.81 -3.09
N SER A 92 14.84 -4.05 -3.30
CA SER A 92 15.05 -4.74 -4.58
C SER A 92 14.32 -4.08 -5.75
N LEU A 93 13.12 -3.52 -5.52
CA LEU A 93 12.42 -2.70 -6.51
C LEU A 93 13.18 -1.39 -6.84
N GLN A 94 13.83 -0.78 -5.84
CA GLN A 94 14.60 0.46 -6.02
C GLN A 94 15.93 0.23 -6.74
N ASP A 95 16.56 -0.91 -6.48
CA ASP A 95 17.82 -1.31 -7.12
C ASP A 95 17.59 -1.94 -8.53
N MET A 96 16.33 -2.09 -8.95
CA MET A 96 15.91 -2.75 -10.19
C MET A 96 16.26 -4.26 -10.23
N ASP A 97 16.48 -4.85 -9.07
CA ASP A 97 16.70 -6.29 -8.86
C ASP A 97 15.40 -7.10 -8.88
N TRP A 98 14.26 -6.40 -8.78
CA TRP A 98 12.92 -6.95 -8.96
C TRP A 98 12.11 -6.03 -9.86
N GLU A 99 11.51 -6.59 -10.92
CA GLU A 99 10.62 -5.86 -11.82
C GLU A 99 9.21 -6.44 -11.74
N VAL A 100 8.22 -5.55 -11.56
CA VAL A 100 6.80 -5.91 -11.55
C VAL A 100 6.02 -4.91 -12.41
N PRO A 101 4.83 -5.28 -12.92
CA PRO A 101 3.98 -4.34 -13.64
C PRO A 101 3.65 -3.10 -12.80
N GLU A 102 3.51 -1.93 -13.43
CA GLU A 102 3.33 -0.64 -12.74
C GLU A 102 2.14 -0.64 -11.77
N SER A 103 0.98 -1.17 -12.16
CA SER A 103 -0.19 -1.25 -11.28
C SER A 103 0.05 -2.13 -10.05
N VAL A 104 0.85 -3.20 -10.19
CA VAL A 104 1.26 -4.06 -9.07
C VAL A 104 2.20 -3.31 -8.14
N LEU A 105 3.17 -2.61 -8.72
CA LEU A 105 4.13 -1.77 -7.99
C LEU A 105 3.42 -0.71 -7.14
N LEU A 106 2.44 -0.03 -7.72
CA LEU A 106 1.64 0.99 -7.04
C LEU A 106 0.86 0.43 -5.84
N ILE A 107 0.23 -0.74 -5.98
CA ILE A 107 -0.46 -1.40 -4.85
C ILE A 107 0.54 -1.84 -3.77
N PHE A 108 1.70 -2.35 -4.17
CA PHE A 108 2.75 -2.77 -3.24
C PHE A 108 3.30 -1.60 -2.43
N TYR A 109 3.65 -0.49 -3.09
CA TYR A 109 4.08 0.74 -2.41
C TYR A 109 2.97 1.36 -1.57
N SER A 110 1.72 1.32 -2.03
CA SER A 110 0.59 1.83 -1.25
C SER A 110 0.49 1.12 0.10
N ALA A 111 0.54 -0.22 0.11
CA ALA A 111 0.56 -1.01 1.34
C ALA A 111 1.75 -0.65 2.24
N TYR A 112 2.96 -0.54 1.68
CA TYR A 112 4.16 -0.17 2.43
C TYR A 112 4.06 1.24 3.06
N ASN A 113 3.58 2.21 2.29
CA ASN A 113 3.44 3.61 2.74
C ASN A 113 2.37 3.76 3.83
N LEU A 114 1.29 2.95 3.76
CA LEU A 114 0.30 2.88 4.84
C LEU A 114 0.90 2.33 6.14
N ILE A 115 1.73 1.28 6.06
CA ILE A 115 2.45 0.72 7.21
C ILE A 115 3.39 1.76 7.82
N GLU A 116 4.16 2.47 6.99
CA GLU A 116 5.08 3.53 7.45
C GLU A 116 4.34 4.68 8.14
N SER A 117 3.16 5.07 7.62
CA SER A 117 2.28 6.05 8.27
C SER A 117 1.91 5.63 9.69
N LEU A 118 1.47 4.38 9.89
CA LEU A 118 1.10 3.86 11.22
C LEU A 118 2.29 3.72 12.18
N LYS A 119 3.49 3.49 11.63
CA LYS A 119 4.73 3.47 12.41
C LYS A 119 5.20 4.87 12.82
N GLY A 120 4.48 5.93 12.42
CA GLY A 120 4.71 7.31 12.82
C GLY A 120 5.50 8.14 11.82
N LYS A 121 5.85 7.59 10.65
CA LYS A 121 6.43 8.39 9.56
C LYS A 121 5.30 9.17 8.89
N LYS A 122 5.24 10.48 9.12
CA LYS A 122 4.13 11.31 8.65
C LYS A 122 4.30 11.79 7.21
N GLU A 123 5.54 12.08 6.83
CA GLU A 123 5.87 12.76 5.57
C GLU A 123 7.06 12.08 4.88
N THR A 124 7.18 12.28 3.58
CA THR A 124 8.36 11.94 2.78
C THR A 124 9.44 13.01 2.91
N TYR A 125 10.53 12.83 2.16
CA TYR A 125 11.56 13.86 2.02
C TYR A 125 11.05 15.13 1.32
N ASP A 126 10.04 14.99 0.46
CA ASP A 126 9.44 16.10 -0.31
C ASP A 126 8.21 16.69 0.41
N ASP A 127 8.11 16.51 1.73
CA ASP A 127 7.00 16.99 2.59
C ASP A 127 5.60 16.48 2.18
N GLU A 128 5.53 15.39 1.41
CA GLU A 128 4.26 14.75 1.07
C GLU A 128 3.82 13.79 2.17
N SER A 129 2.54 13.88 2.55
CA SER A 129 1.98 12.99 3.58
C SER A 129 2.01 11.52 3.14
N MET A 130 2.55 10.64 3.99
CA MET A 130 2.66 9.20 3.71
C MET A 130 1.29 8.55 3.44
N ILE A 131 0.25 8.98 4.17
CA ILE A 131 -1.10 8.46 3.98
C ILE A 131 -1.72 8.97 2.67
N TYR A 132 -1.42 10.20 2.28
CA TYR A 132 -1.80 10.74 0.95
C TYR A 132 -1.16 9.92 -0.16
N ILE A 133 0.15 9.65 -0.10
CA ILE A 133 0.85 8.86 -1.12
C ILE A 133 0.24 7.47 -1.22
N SER A 134 -0.01 6.82 -0.08
CA SER A 134 -0.67 5.52 -0.05
C SER A 134 -2.01 5.53 -0.78
N ILE A 135 -2.88 6.49 -0.47
CA ILE A 135 -4.20 6.62 -1.11
C ILE A 135 -4.05 6.91 -2.60
N ASN A 136 -3.18 7.85 -2.95
CA ASN A 136 -2.96 8.26 -4.33
C ASN A 136 -2.45 7.10 -5.20
N GLN A 137 -1.48 6.33 -4.72
CA GLN A 137 -0.96 5.16 -5.43
C GLN A 137 -2.02 4.07 -5.64
N SER A 138 -2.84 3.79 -4.62
CA SER A 138 -3.96 2.85 -4.79
C SER A 138 -4.97 3.35 -5.82
N ILE A 139 -5.38 4.63 -5.75
CA ILE A 139 -6.30 5.24 -6.73
C ILE A 139 -5.74 5.15 -8.15
N ASP A 140 -4.45 5.41 -8.31
CA ASP A 140 -3.78 5.39 -9.60
C ASP A 140 -3.80 3.98 -10.21
N ALA A 141 -3.40 2.96 -9.44
CA ALA A 141 -3.46 1.56 -9.87
C ALA A 141 -4.89 1.14 -10.27
N ILE A 142 -5.88 1.47 -9.43
CA ILE A 142 -7.31 1.16 -9.67
C ILE A 142 -7.81 1.81 -10.96
N THR A 143 -7.38 3.04 -11.23
CA THR A 143 -7.79 3.79 -12.42
C THR A 143 -7.14 3.24 -13.68
N ARG A 144 -5.84 2.89 -13.62
CA ARG A 144 -5.10 2.27 -14.73
C ARG A 144 -5.70 0.93 -15.14
N GLU A 145 -6.03 0.08 -14.17
CA GLU A 145 -6.68 -1.21 -14.39
C GLU A 145 -8.19 -1.11 -14.65
N LYS A 146 -8.76 0.11 -14.64
CA LYS A 146 -10.19 0.38 -14.89
C LYS A 146 -11.11 -0.38 -13.93
N ILE A 147 -10.66 -0.66 -12.70
CA ILE A 147 -11.46 -1.30 -11.66
C ILE A 147 -12.56 -0.36 -11.18
N LYS A 148 -12.26 0.95 -11.09
CA LYS A 148 -13.22 2.01 -10.81
C LYS A 148 -13.01 3.18 -11.75
N THR A 149 -14.12 3.84 -12.07
CA THR A 149 -14.10 5.12 -12.77
C THR A 149 -13.74 6.26 -11.82
N PHE A 150 -13.25 7.37 -12.38
CA PHE A 150 -12.93 8.57 -11.61
C PHE A 150 -14.15 9.13 -10.85
N ASN A 151 -15.36 8.97 -11.40
CA ASN A 151 -16.60 9.37 -10.73
C ASN A 151 -16.90 8.51 -9.49
N GLU A 152 -16.69 7.20 -9.58
CA GLU A 152 -16.83 6.30 -8.43
C GLU A 152 -15.79 6.62 -7.35
N ILE A 153 -14.52 6.84 -7.72
CA ILE A 153 -13.46 7.25 -6.80
C ILE A 153 -13.85 8.54 -6.07
N ASN A 154 -14.29 9.56 -6.80
CA ASN A 154 -14.74 10.82 -6.21
C ASN A 154 -15.94 10.67 -5.27
N THR A 155 -16.83 9.72 -5.55
CA THR A 155 -17.96 9.41 -4.67
C THR A 155 -17.47 8.83 -3.35
N LEU A 156 -16.56 7.83 -3.42
CA LEU A 156 -15.96 7.21 -2.24
C LEU A 156 -15.19 8.21 -1.37
N LEU A 157 -14.46 9.14 -1.99
CA LEU A 157 -13.74 10.20 -1.27
C LEU A 157 -14.69 11.14 -0.51
N LYS A 158 -15.86 11.47 -1.09
CA LYS A 158 -16.84 12.36 -0.47
C LYS A 158 -17.62 11.72 0.67
N GLU A 159 -17.83 10.41 0.63
CA GLU A 159 -18.49 9.65 1.71
C GLU A 159 -17.70 9.61 3.02
N ASN A 160 -16.40 9.92 2.98
CA ASN A 160 -15.49 9.85 4.13
C ASN A 160 -15.09 11.24 4.67
N LYS A 161 -15.76 12.31 4.22
CA LYS A 161 -15.77 13.62 4.87
C LYS A 161 -16.62 13.59 6.13
#